data_AF-A0A7X2D2I5-F1
#
_entry.id   AF-A0A7X2D2I5-F1
#
_cell.length_a   1.000
_cell.length_b   1.000
_cell.length_c   1.000
_cell.angle_alpha   90.00
_cell.angle_beta   90.00
_cell.angle_gamma   90.00
#
_symmetry.space_group_name_H-M   'P 1'
#
loop_
_entity.id
_entity.type
_entity.pdbx_description
1 polymer ?
#
loop_
_entity_poly.entity_id
_entity_poly.type
_entity_poly.pdbx_seq_one_letter_code
_entity_poly.pdbx_strand_id
1 'polypeptide(L)'
;MAKQPEFFDFDFTKYLADMKVPGVDLDAIMASQKKNVEALTNANRLAFEGMQAVMQRQAELLRQSMEEYAKTAQSMGDMKDPQDAIARQTDMAKMGFERMISNMREMSELLAKSNNEVFELLNKRFTETLDEMKGMMDKAEAGKPAPKKPAGGSSAS
;
A
#
# COMPACT_ATOMS: atom_id res chain seq x y z
N MET A 1 5.14 40.37 -28.57
CA MET A 1 4.53 39.05 -28.78
C MET A 1 5.59 38.00 -28.47
N ALA A 2 5.53 37.36 -27.30
CA ALA A 2 6.50 36.35 -26.90
C ALA A 2 6.06 34.99 -27.47
N LYS A 3 6.93 34.35 -28.27
CA LYS A 3 6.75 32.98 -28.76
C LYS A 3 6.84 32.02 -27.57
N GLN A 4 5.78 31.23 -27.36
CA GLN A 4 5.84 30.12 -26.41
C GLN A 4 6.81 29.05 -26.93
N PRO A 5 7.53 28.34 -26.05
CA PRO A 5 8.47 27.31 -26.47
C PRO A 5 7.70 26.07 -26.95
N GLU A 6 7.93 25.70 -28.21
CA GLU A 6 7.47 24.52 -28.97
C GLU A 6 8.00 23.18 -28.38
N PHE A 7 8.04 23.03 -27.05
CA PHE A 7 8.54 21.82 -26.38
C PHE A 7 7.41 20.98 -25.76
N PHE A 8 6.20 21.53 -25.66
CA PHE A 8 5.05 20.87 -25.03
C PHE A 8 4.01 20.34 -26.04
N ASP A 9 4.19 20.59 -27.33
CA ASP A 9 3.29 20.12 -28.40
C ASP A 9 3.70 18.76 -29.00
N PHE A 10 4.37 17.91 -28.19
CA PHE A 10 4.58 16.52 -28.55
C PHE A 10 3.26 15.77 -28.33
N ASP A 11 2.41 15.77 -29.36
CA ASP A 11 1.13 15.05 -29.37
C ASP A 11 1.39 13.52 -29.43
N PHE A 12 1.71 12.96 -28.27
CA PHE A 12 2.02 11.54 -28.07
C PHE A 12 0.89 10.64 -28.57
N THR A 13 -0.35 11.12 -28.50
CA THR A 13 -1.56 10.46 -29.00
C THR A 13 -1.53 10.30 -30.52
N LYS A 14 -1.14 11.36 -31.23
CA LYS A 14 -1.03 11.37 -32.70
C LYS A 14 0.14 10.51 -33.18
N TYR A 15 1.26 10.55 -32.45
CA TYR A 15 2.44 9.73 -32.74
C TYR A 15 2.19 8.23 -32.50
N LEU A 16 1.40 7.86 -31.47
CA LEU A 16 0.95 6.49 -31.22
C LEU A 16 -0.15 6.01 -32.18
N ALA A 17 -1.02 6.91 -32.64
CA ALA A 17 -2.07 6.58 -33.61
C ALA A 17 -1.47 6.32 -35.02
N ASP A 18 -0.47 7.10 -35.42
CA ASP A 18 0.23 6.95 -36.69
C ASP A 18 1.29 5.82 -36.65
N MET A 19 1.91 5.57 -35.49
CA MET A 19 2.65 4.32 -35.24
C MET A 19 1.69 3.23 -34.75
N LYS A 20 0.95 2.60 -35.66
CA LYS A 20 0.56 1.20 -35.46
C LYS A 20 1.84 0.35 -35.36
N VAL A 21 2.51 0.35 -34.21
CA VAL A 21 3.67 -0.48 -33.94
C VAL A 21 3.15 -1.93 -33.92
N PRO A 22 3.45 -2.75 -34.94
CA PRO A 22 3.00 -4.13 -34.95
C PRO A 22 3.52 -4.83 -33.69
N GLY A 23 2.62 -5.34 -32.85
CA GLY A 23 2.97 -6.02 -31.60
C GLY A 23 2.75 -5.22 -30.31
N VAL A 24 2.30 -3.96 -30.34
CA VAL A 24 1.96 -3.18 -29.13
C VAL A 24 0.44 -3.14 -28.91
N ASP A 25 -0.01 -3.63 -27.75
CA ASP A 25 -1.42 -3.71 -27.35
C ASP A 25 -1.79 -2.50 -26.48
N LEU A 26 -2.29 -1.42 -27.10
CA LEU A 26 -2.61 -0.16 -26.40
C LEU A 26 -3.75 -0.32 -25.37
N ASP A 27 -4.71 -1.20 -25.64
CA ASP A 27 -5.81 -1.49 -24.72
C ASP A 27 -5.27 -2.19 -23.46
N ALA A 28 -4.31 -3.12 -23.61
CA ALA A 28 -3.63 -3.74 -22.49
C ALA A 28 -2.82 -2.73 -21.65
N ILE A 29 -2.16 -1.76 -22.29
CA ILE A 29 -1.43 -0.69 -21.60
C ILE A 29 -2.40 0.20 -20.82
N MET A 30 -3.50 0.65 -21.41
CA MET A 30 -4.51 1.45 -20.70
C MET A 30 -5.15 0.69 -19.54
N ALA A 31 -5.45 -0.59 -19.73
CA ALA A 31 -5.97 -1.44 -18.66
C ALA A 31 -4.95 -1.59 -17.51
N SER A 32 -3.67 -1.78 -17.84
CA SER A 32 -2.57 -1.83 -16.86
C SER A 32 -2.44 -0.53 -16.07
N GLN A 33 -2.56 0.62 -16.74
CA GLN A 33 -2.53 1.92 -16.07
C GLN A 33 -3.74 2.15 -15.16
N LYS A 34 -4.94 1.72 -15.57
CA LYS A 34 -6.12 1.77 -14.72
C LYS A 34 -5.91 0.94 -13.44
N LYS A 35 -5.37 -0.27 -13.56
CA LYS A 35 -5.04 -1.12 -12.40
C LYS A 35 -3.98 -0.49 -11.49
N ASN A 36 -2.98 0.22 -12.05
CA ASN A 36 -1.99 0.96 -11.24
C ASN A 36 -2.67 2.03 -10.38
N VAL A 37 -3.57 2.82 -10.97
CA VAL A 37 -4.31 3.86 -10.25
C VAL A 37 -5.18 3.23 -9.16
N GLU A 38 -5.91 2.16 -9.47
CA GLU A 38 -6.74 1.46 -8.48
C GLU A 38 -5.90 0.90 -7.31
N ALA A 39 -4.73 0.32 -7.59
CA ALA A 39 -3.82 -0.16 -6.56
C ALA A 39 -3.31 0.98 -5.66
N LEU A 40 -2.95 2.12 -6.24
CA LEU A 40 -2.52 3.30 -5.48
C LEU A 40 -3.66 3.89 -4.64
N THR A 41 -4.87 3.95 -5.19
CA THR A 41 -6.06 4.40 -4.43
C THR A 41 -6.34 3.48 -3.25
N ASN A 42 -6.28 2.16 -3.46
CA ASN A 42 -6.49 1.17 -2.41
C ASN A 42 -5.37 1.21 -1.34
N ALA A 43 -4.11 1.38 -1.75
CA ALA A 43 -2.99 1.55 -0.82
C ALA A 43 -3.17 2.79 0.06
N ASN A 44 -3.56 3.93 -0.54
CA ASN A 44 -3.87 5.13 0.22
C ASN A 44 -5.03 4.91 1.19
N ARG A 45 -6.09 4.24 0.76
CA ARG A 45 -7.22 3.91 1.63
C ARG A 45 -6.78 3.06 2.83
N LEU A 46 -6.00 2.01 2.62
CA LEU A 46 -5.48 1.17 3.70
C LEU A 46 -4.60 1.97 4.67
N ALA A 47 -3.77 2.87 4.16
CA ALA A 47 -2.98 3.76 5.00
C ALA A 47 -3.87 4.69 5.87
N PHE A 48 -4.96 5.22 5.30
CA PHE A 48 -5.95 6.01 6.06
C PHE A 48 -6.67 5.18 7.13
N GLU A 49 -7.07 3.95 6.80
CA GLU A 49 -7.69 3.02 7.76
C GLU A 49 -6.72 2.68 8.91
N GLY A 50 -5.43 2.49 8.61
CA GLY A 50 -4.38 2.32 9.62
C GLY A 50 -4.23 3.53 10.55
N MET A 51 -4.21 4.74 10.00
CA MET A 51 -4.19 5.98 10.82
C MET A 51 -5.43 6.11 11.69
N GLN A 52 -6.60 5.78 11.15
CA GLN A 52 -7.86 5.81 11.90
C GLN A 52 -7.84 4.81 13.05
N ALA A 53 -7.32 3.59 12.83
CA ALA A 53 -7.19 2.58 13.88
C ALA A 53 -6.28 3.05 15.03
N VAL A 54 -5.16 3.71 14.71
CA VAL A 54 -4.27 4.32 15.72
C VAL A 54 -4.99 5.42 16.50
N MET A 55 -5.73 6.31 15.84
CA MET A 55 -6.48 7.38 16.52
C MET A 55 -7.58 6.82 17.44
N GLN A 56 -8.34 5.83 16.96
CA GLN A 56 -9.36 5.16 17.77
C GLN A 56 -8.73 4.53 19.01
N ARG A 57 -7.57 3.88 18.86
CA ARG A 57 -6.85 3.27 19.99
C ARG A 57 -6.38 4.33 21.00
N GLN A 58 -5.83 5.45 20.55
CA GLN A 58 -5.45 6.54 21.46
C GLN A 58 -6.65 7.11 22.24
N ALA A 59 -7.79 7.29 21.58
CA ALA A 59 -9.02 7.76 22.23
C ALA A 59 -9.51 6.77 23.30
N GLU A 60 -9.45 5.48 23.02
CA GLU A 60 -9.82 4.42 23.96
C GLU A 60 -8.89 4.38 25.17
N LEU A 61 -7.57 4.50 24.96
CA LEU A 61 -6.59 4.60 26.05
C LEU A 61 -6.83 5.82 26.94
N LEU A 62 -7.20 6.95 26.35
CA LEU A 62 -7.55 8.17 27.10
C LEU A 62 -8.78 7.96 27.98
N ARG A 63 -9.84 7.37 27.42
CA ARG A 63 -11.06 7.04 28.15
C ARG A 63 -10.78 6.09 29.31
N GLN A 64 -10.04 5.02 29.04
CA GLN A 64 -9.64 4.06 30.06
C GLN A 64 -8.83 4.71 31.19
N SER A 65 -7.91 5.61 30.83
CA SER A 65 -7.09 6.34 31.82
C SER A 65 -7.95 7.23 32.71
N MET A 66 -8.95 7.92 32.15
CA MET A 66 -9.91 8.72 32.92
C MET A 66 -10.75 7.87 33.88
N GLU A 67 -11.23 6.72 33.43
CA GLU A 67 -12.00 5.79 34.27
C GLU A 67 -11.15 5.23 35.42
N GLU A 68 -9.88 4.90 35.17
CA GLU A 68 -8.93 4.47 36.21
C GLU A 68 -8.60 5.56 37.21
N TYR A 69 -8.42 6.80 36.74
CA TYR A 69 -8.20 7.94 37.62
C TYR A 69 -9.39 8.16 38.56
N ALA A 70 -10.61 8.08 38.04
CA ALA A 70 -11.82 8.22 38.83
C ALA A 70 -11.94 7.10 39.90
N LYS A 71 -11.67 5.85 39.52
CA LYS A 71 -11.65 4.71 40.47
C LYS A 71 -10.57 4.87 41.53
N THR A 72 -9.37 5.30 41.15
CA THR A 72 -8.25 5.49 42.07
C THR A 72 -8.57 6.61 43.06
N ALA A 73 -9.09 7.74 42.60
CA ALA A 73 -9.52 8.85 43.44
C ALA A 73 -10.61 8.46 44.45
N GLN A 74 -11.57 7.62 44.05
CA GLN A 74 -12.56 7.05 44.97
C GLN A 74 -11.91 6.13 46.02
N SER A 75 -11.00 5.25 45.59
CA SER A 75 -10.34 4.28 46.48
C SER A 75 -9.38 4.89 47.51
N MET A 76 -8.83 6.08 47.24
CA MET A 76 -7.97 6.81 48.18
C MET A 76 -8.75 7.42 49.35
N GLY A 77 -10.05 7.70 49.19
CA GLY A 77 -10.91 8.21 50.27
C GLY A 77 -11.16 7.19 51.39
N ASP A 78 -10.95 5.89 51.12
CA ASP A 78 -11.25 4.78 52.04
C ASP A 78 -10.03 4.28 52.84
N MET A 79 -8.84 4.84 52.63
CA MET A 79 -7.58 4.27 53.12
C MET A 79 -7.25 4.77 54.54
N LYS A 80 -7.18 3.85 55.52
CA LYS A 80 -6.92 4.16 56.94
C LYS A 80 -5.57 3.65 57.48
N ASP A 81 -4.89 2.72 56.79
CA ASP A 81 -3.67 2.05 57.27
C ASP A 81 -2.49 2.22 56.27
N PRO A 82 -1.30 2.64 56.73
CA PRO A 82 -0.11 2.81 55.89
C PRO A 82 0.48 1.52 55.31
N GLN A 83 0.27 0.33 55.87
CA GLN A 83 0.75 -0.91 55.24
C GLN A 83 -0.07 -1.28 53.99
N ASP A 84 -1.38 -1.07 54.04
CA ASP A 84 -2.28 -1.26 52.88
C ASP A 84 -1.93 -0.31 51.73
N ALA A 85 -1.42 0.89 52.06
CA ALA A 85 -0.97 1.86 51.07
C ALA A 85 0.25 1.37 50.27
N ILE A 86 1.25 0.76 50.92
CA ILE A 86 2.47 0.27 50.27
C ILE A 86 2.18 -0.95 49.38
N ALA A 87 1.34 -1.88 49.85
CA ALA A 87 0.93 -3.03 49.06
C ALA A 87 0.17 -2.59 47.79
N ARG A 88 -0.81 -1.67 47.94
CA ARG A 88 -1.52 -1.10 46.78
C ARG A 88 -0.62 -0.35 45.82
N GLN A 89 0.38 0.37 46.32
CA GLN A 89 1.32 1.09 45.46
C GLN A 89 2.15 0.13 44.60
N THR A 90 2.53 -1.03 45.16
CA THR A 90 3.22 -2.10 44.43
C THR A 90 2.32 -2.73 43.38
N ASP A 91 1.07 -3.04 43.72
CA ASP A 91 0.09 -3.61 42.79
C ASP A 91 -0.25 -2.63 41.65
N MET A 92 -0.42 -1.34 41.96
CA MET A 92 -0.63 -0.29 40.94
C MET A 92 0.57 -0.17 40.00
N ALA A 93 1.81 -0.24 40.50
CA ALA A 93 3.00 -0.22 39.67
C ALA A 93 3.06 -1.44 38.75
N LYS A 94 2.73 -2.63 39.27
CA LYS A 94 2.69 -3.87 38.48
C LYS A 94 1.63 -3.82 37.37
N MET A 95 0.41 -3.43 37.70
CA MET A 95 -0.67 -3.27 36.72
C MET A 95 -0.32 -2.23 35.65
N GLY A 96 0.28 -1.10 36.04
CA GLY A 96 0.73 -0.07 35.10
C GLY A 96 1.77 -0.58 34.11
N PHE A 97 2.72 -1.40 34.57
CA PHE A 97 3.75 -2.00 33.72
C PHE A 97 3.16 -3.04 32.74
N GLU A 98 2.28 -3.92 33.22
CA GLU A 98 1.59 -4.90 32.36
C GLU A 98 0.77 -4.21 31.27
N ARG A 99 0.08 -3.12 31.63
CA ARG A 99 -0.71 -2.32 30.68
C ARG A 99 0.16 -1.63 29.64
N MET A 100 1.31 -1.09 30.05
CA MET A 100 2.28 -0.48 29.12
C MET A 100 2.76 -1.49 28.07
N ILE A 101 3.16 -2.69 28.49
CA ILE A 101 3.61 -3.74 27.58
C ILE A 101 2.48 -4.20 26.64
N SER A 102 1.26 -4.34 27.16
CA SER A 102 0.09 -4.65 26.32
C SER A 102 -0.13 -3.60 25.24
N ASN A 103 -0.10 -2.31 25.62
CA ASN A 103 -0.30 -1.20 24.69
C ASN A 103 0.82 -1.12 23.63
N MET A 104 2.07 -1.39 24.01
CA MET A 104 3.20 -1.43 23.08
C MET A 104 3.04 -2.57 22.06
N ARG A 105 2.62 -3.76 22.49
CA ARG A 105 2.39 -4.91 21.59
C ARG A 105 1.28 -4.62 20.60
N GLU A 106 0.14 -4.17 21.08
CA GLU A 106 -1.03 -3.90 20.24
C GLU A 106 -0.77 -2.78 19.23
N MET A 107 -0.04 -1.73 19.63
CA MET A 107 0.36 -0.66 18.72
C MET A 107 1.40 -1.14 17.69
N SER A 108 2.33 -2.01 18.09
CA SER A 108 3.26 -2.65 17.17
C SER A 108 2.54 -3.55 16.16
N GLU A 109 1.53 -4.30 16.59
CA GLU A 109 0.72 -5.16 15.72
C GLU A 109 -0.10 -4.34 14.72
N LEU A 110 -0.75 -3.26 15.16
CA LEU A 110 -1.49 -2.35 14.29
C LEU A 110 -0.59 -1.74 13.20
N LEU A 111 0.58 -1.24 13.59
CA LEU A 111 1.56 -0.67 12.66
C LEU A 111 2.12 -1.72 11.69
N ALA A 112 2.48 -2.90 12.20
CA ALA A 112 3.01 -3.98 11.38
C ALA A 112 1.96 -4.48 10.37
N LYS A 113 0.70 -4.65 10.80
CA LYS A 113 -0.39 -5.07 9.93
C LYS A 113 -0.64 -4.05 8.82
N SER A 114 -0.77 -2.77 9.17
CA SER A 114 -1.01 -1.70 8.18
C SER A 114 0.10 -1.61 7.13
N ASN A 115 1.36 -1.76 7.54
CA ASN A 115 2.49 -1.73 6.61
C ASN A 115 2.53 -2.98 5.72
N ASN A 116 2.25 -4.16 6.28
CA ASN A 116 2.24 -5.42 5.52
C ASN A 116 1.12 -5.44 4.48
N GLU A 117 -0.11 -5.00 4.82
CA GLU A 117 -1.23 -4.98 3.87
C GLU A 117 -0.96 -4.05 2.67
N VAL A 118 -0.37 -2.88 2.92
CA VAL A 118 0.06 -1.95 1.85
C VAL A 118 1.19 -2.57 1.02
N PHE A 119 2.19 -3.18 1.66
CA PHE A 119 3.31 -3.80 0.96
C PHE A 119 2.87 -4.99 0.09
N GLU A 120 2.02 -5.87 0.61
CA GLU A 120 1.47 -7.01 -0.13
C GLU A 120 0.68 -6.57 -1.36
N LEU A 121 -0.14 -5.52 -1.22
CA LEU A 121 -0.88 -4.93 -2.34
C LEU A 121 0.06 -4.41 -3.44
N LEU A 122 1.10 -3.67 -3.05
CA LEU A 122 2.08 -3.13 -4.00
C LEU A 122 2.92 -4.23 -4.65
N ASN A 123 3.36 -5.23 -3.89
CA ASN A 123 4.12 -6.37 -4.39
C ASN A 123 3.29 -7.20 -5.38
N LYS A 124 2.02 -7.46 -5.06
CA LYS A 124 1.08 -8.11 -5.98
C LYS A 124 0.98 -7.34 -7.28
N ARG A 125 0.77 -6.03 -7.23
CA ARG A 125 0.66 -5.21 -8.44
C ARG A 125 1.95 -5.19 -9.26
N PHE A 126 3.10 -5.13 -8.60
CA PHE A 126 4.40 -5.24 -9.25
C PHE A 126 4.56 -6.56 -10.01
N THR A 127 4.20 -7.68 -9.38
CA THR A 127 4.24 -9.01 -10.00
C THR A 127 3.30 -9.09 -11.21
N GLU A 128 2.07 -8.60 -11.07
CA GLU A 128 1.09 -8.53 -12.17
C GLU A 128 1.60 -7.66 -13.33
N THR A 129 2.37 -6.59 -13.05
CA THR A 129 2.95 -5.73 -14.10
C THR A 129 4.00 -6.50 -14.90
N LEU A 130 4.83 -7.32 -14.24
CA LEU A 130 5.82 -8.16 -14.93
C LEU A 130 5.14 -9.22 -15.80
N ASP A 131 4.05 -9.82 -15.33
CA ASP A 131 3.25 -10.76 -16.12
C ASP A 131 2.58 -10.10 -17.32
N GLU A 132 2.05 -8.88 -17.15
CA GLU A 132 1.50 -8.07 -18.23
C GLU A 132 2.58 -7.73 -19.28
N MET A 133 3.79 -7.35 -18.85
CA MET A 133 4.91 -7.09 -19.75
C MET A 133 5.33 -8.34 -20.53
N LYS A 134 5.40 -9.49 -19.87
CA LYS A 134 5.70 -10.78 -20.52
C LYS A 134 4.63 -11.13 -21.57
N GLY A 135 3.36 -11.00 -21.21
CA GLY A 135 2.25 -11.24 -22.14
C GLY A 135 2.26 -10.31 -23.36
N MET A 136 2.67 -9.04 -23.17
CA MET A 136 2.86 -8.11 -24.29
C MET A 136 4.03 -8.53 -25.19
N MET A 137 5.15 -8.98 -24.64
CA MET A 137 6.29 -9.49 -25.43
C MET A 137 5.94 -10.75 -26.22
N ASP A 138 5.22 -11.70 -25.62
CA ASP A 138 4.78 -12.93 -26.30
C ASP A 138 3.84 -12.62 -27.48
N LYS A 139 2.92 -11.65 -27.30
CA LYS A 139 2.05 -11.16 -28.37
C LYS A 139 2.82 -10.42 -29.48
N ALA A 140 3.87 -9.66 -29.13
CA ALA A 140 4.72 -8.97 -30.08
C ALA A 140 5.56 -9.95 -30.94
N GLU A 141 6.07 -11.02 -30.34
CA GLU A 141 6.78 -12.11 -31.03
C GLU A 141 5.86 -12.86 -32.00
N ALA A 142 4.63 -13.17 -31.59
CA ALA A 142 3.63 -13.85 -32.42
C ALA A 142 3.15 -13.01 -33.63
N GLY A 143 3.33 -11.68 -33.58
CA GLY A 143 2.98 -10.76 -34.66
C GLY A 143 4.08 -10.55 -35.72
N LYS A 144 5.27 -11.14 -35.58
CA LYS A 144 6.36 -10.98 -36.56
C LYS A 144 6.02 -11.68 -37.89
N PRO A 145 6.15 -10.99 -39.05
CA PRO A 145 5.91 -11.63 -40.35
C PRO A 145 6.95 -12.73 -40.60
N ALA A 146 6.50 -13.89 -41.07
CA ALA A 146 7.35 -15.05 -41.35
C ALA A 146 8.48 -14.71 -42.35
N PRO A 147 9.69 -15.27 -42.19
CA PRO A 147 10.81 -15.00 -43.10
C PRO A 147 10.45 -15.47 -44.51
N LYS A 148 10.59 -14.58 -45.50
CA LYS A 148 10.40 -14.92 -46.92
C LYS A 148 11.41 -16.02 -47.29
N LYS A 149 10.88 -17.21 -47.62
CA LYS A 149 11.67 -18.36 -48.09
C LYS A 149 12.55 -17.91 -49.29
N PRO A 150 13.85 -18.19 -49.32
CA PRO A 150 14.68 -17.80 -50.46
C PRO A 150 14.12 -18.49 -51.71
N ALA A 151 13.83 -17.69 -52.74
CA ALA A 151 13.42 -18.20 -54.03
C ALA A 151 14.53 -19.13 -54.54
N GLY A 152 14.27 -20.43 -54.48
CA GLY A 152 15.19 -21.45 -54.97
C GLY A 152 15.52 -21.14 -56.41
N GLY A 153 16.81 -20.98 -56.69
CA GLY A 153 17.33 -20.88 -58.04
C GLY A 153 16.91 -22.11 -58.82
N SER A 154 16.03 -21.91 -59.80
CA SER A 154 15.82 -22.88 -60.87
C SER A 154 16.88 -22.59 -61.93
N SER A 155 18.05 -23.19 -61.76
CA SER A 155 18.95 -23.50 -62.86
C SER A 155 18.38 -24.69 -63.62
N ALA A 156 17.86 -24.46 -64.81
CA ALA A 156 17.66 -25.46 -65.86
C ALA A 156 17.52 -24.66 -67.17
N SER A 157 18.62 -24.50 -67.91
CA SER A 157 19.05 -25.34 -69.05
C SER A 157 18.73 -24.63 -70.35
#